data_AF-W5U144-F1
#
_entry.id   AF-W5U144-F1
#
_cell.length_a   1.000
_cell.length_b   1.000
_cell.length_c   1.000
_cell.angle_alpha   90.00
_cell.angle_beta   90.00
_cell.angle_gamma   90.00
#
_symmetry.space_group_name_H-M   'P 1'
#
loop_
_entity.id
_entity.type
_entity.pdbx_description
1 polymer ?
#
loop_
_entity_poly.entity_id
_entity_poly.type
_entity_poly.pdbx_seq_one_letter_code
_entity_poly.pdbx_strand_id
1 'polypeptide(L)' 'MTIMFIFMFFYSIIELLISKRKIIIIIKSNNNEWKNNSPTISHSNIENNFMFNKN' A
#
# COMPACT_ATOMS: atom_id res chain seq x y z
N MET A 1 22.60 -5.24 21.89
CA MET A 1 21.20 -4.77 21.78
C MET A 1 20.86 -4.15 20.43
N THR A 2 21.73 -3.33 19.84
CA THR A 2 21.49 -2.70 18.52
C THR A 2 21.29 -3.69 17.36
N ILE A 3 22.14 -4.71 17.28
CA ILE A 3 22.06 -5.76 16.26
C ILE A 3 20.78 -6.61 16.40
N MET A 4 20.36 -6.90 17.64
CA MET A 4 19.11 -7.64 17.90
C MET A 4 17.88 -6.87 17.40
N PHE A 5 17.87 -5.55 17.54
CA PHE A 5 16.79 -4.69 17.08
C PHE A 5 16.63 -4.72 15.55
N ILE A 6 17.77 -4.73 14.84
CA ILE A 6 17.78 -4.82 13.37
C ILE A 6 17.18 -6.16 12.91
N PHE A 7 17.52 -7.27 13.58
CA PHE A 7 16.93 -8.57 13.27
C PHE A 7 15.44 -8.66 13.57
N MET A 8 14.99 -8.09 14.71
CA MET A 8 13.55 -8.00 15.02
C MET A 8 12.80 -7.17 13.98
N PHE A 9 13.41 -6.09 13.50
CA PHE A 9 12.83 -5.26 12.45
C PHE A 9 12.70 -6.03 11.13
N PHE A 10 13.75 -6.74 10.69
CA PHE A 10 13.68 -7.57 9.50
C PHE A 10 12.62 -8.68 9.63
N TYR A 11 12.51 -9.32 10.79
CA TYR A 11 11.50 -10.34 11.04
C TYR A 11 10.08 -9.77 10.92
N SER A 12 9.83 -8.57 11.47
CA SER A 12 8.53 -7.89 11.38
C SER A 12 8.12 -7.58 9.94
N ILE A 13 9.08 -7.21 9.08
CA ILE A 13 8.81 -6.96 7.65
C ILE A 13 8.44 -8.27 6.96
N ILE A 14 9.20 -9.35 7.22
CA ILE A 14 8.94 -10.66 6.62
C ILE A 14 7.57 -11.18 7.07
N GLU A 15 7.23 -11.04 8.34
CA GLU A 15 5.93 -11.43 8.89
C GLU A 15 4.78 -10.65 8.22
N LEU A 16 4.94 -9.33 8.02
CA LEU A 16 3.95 -8.50 7.33
C LEU A 16 3.77 -8.92 5.86
N LEU A 17 4.84 -9.29 5.16
CA LEU A 17 4.79 -9.76 3.77
C LEU A 17 4.07 -11.12 3.64
N ILE A 18 4.26 -12.02 4.60
CA ILE A 18 3.68 -13.37 4.58
C ILE A 18 2.22 -13.36 5.06
N SER A 19 1.92 -12.64 6.15
CA SER A 19 0.60 -12.66 6.79
C SER A 19 -0.45 -11.80 6.05
N LYS A 20 -0.05 -10.69 5.42
CA LYS A 20 -0.97 -9.76 4.74
C LYS A 20 -1.01 -9.96 3.22
N ARG A 21 -1.13 -11.22 2.76
CA ARG A 21 -1.23 -11.53 1.32
C ARG A 21 -2.36 -10.72 0.65
N LYS A 22 -1.94 -9.71 -0.14
CA LYS A 22 -2.74 -8.65 -0.79
C LYS A 22 -3.57 -7.84 0.22
N ILE A 23 -3.46 -6.50 0.15
CA ILE A 23 -4.33 -5.60 0.91
C ILE A 23 -5.79 -5.93 0.55
N ILE A 24 -6.53 -6.50 1.51
CA ILE A 24 -7.90 -7.03 1.31
C ILE A 24 -8.92 -5.90 1.15
N ILE A 25 -8.57 -4.67 1.56
CA ILE A 25 -9.48 -3.53 1.62
C ILE A 25 -8.96 -2.41 0.74
N ILE A 26 -9.71 -2.06 -0.31
CA ILE A 26 -9.52 -0.83 -1.05
C ILE A 26 -9.88 0.34 -0.12
N ILE A 27 -8.91 1.22 0.15
CA ILE A 27 -9.13 2.40 0.99
C ILE A 27 -10.06 3.36 0.24
N LYS A 28 -11.20 3.72 0.84
CA LYS A 28 -12.07 4.78 0.32
C LYS A 28 -11.41 6.13 0.61
N SER A 29 -10.66 6.65 -0.34
CA SER A 29 -10.03 7.97 -0.26
C SER A 29 -10.16 8.73 -1.58
N ASN A 30 -10.19 10.05 -1.48
CA ASN A 30 -10.11 10.97 -2.62
C ASN A 30 -8.64 11.30 -2.94
N ASN A 31 -7.70 10.38 -2.69
CA ASN A 31 -6.33 10.48 -3.15
C ASN A 31 -6.03 9.27 -4.03
N ASN A 32 -5.58 9.52 -5.26
CA ASN A 32 -5.39 8.51 -6.28
C ASN A 32 -4.31 7.47 -5.89
N GLU A 33 -3.30 7.91 -5.14
CA GLU A 33 -2.23 7.03 -4.63
C GLU A 33 -2.77 5.99 -3.63
N TRP A 34 -3.61 6.42 -2.70
CA TRP A 34 -4.22 5.56 -1.68
C TRP A 34 -5.40 4.75 -2.22
N LYS A 35 -6.01 5.20 -3.32
CA LYS A 35 -7.01 4.42 -4.07
C LYS A 35 -6.37 3.21 -4.76
N ASN A 36 -5.14 3.35 -5.25
CA ASN A 36 -4.36 2.28 -5.85
C ASN A 36 -3.49 1.54 -4.82
N ASN A 37 -4.02 1.24 -3.63
CA ASN A 37 -3.27 0.60 -2.55
C ASN A 37 -2.88 -0.86 -2.81
N SER A 38 -3.29 -1.44 -3.94
CA SER A 38 -3.04 -2.84 -4.28
C SER A 38 -2.03 -2.91 -5.42
N PRO A 39 -1.21 -3.98 -5.47
CA PRO A 39 -0.23 -4.12 -6.53
C PRO A 39 -0.94 -4.20 -7.90
N THR A 40 -0.67 -3.24 -8.76
CA THR A 40 -1.18 -3.19 -10.15
C THR A 40 -0.21 -3.92 -11.07
N ILE A 41 -0.73 -4.75 -11.99
CA ILE A 41 0.07 -5.43 -13.01
C ILE A 41 0.31 -4.51 -14.23
N SER A 42 -0.61 -3.58 -14.48
CA SER A 42 -0.57 -2.62 -15.58
C SER A 42 -0.22 -1.21 -15.10
N HIS A 43 0.13 -0.33 -16.06
CA HIS A 43 0.34 1.10 -15.81
C HIS A 43 -0.95 1.73 -15.25
N SER A 44 -0.84 2.43 -14.12
CA SER A 44 -1.94 3.20 -13.54
C SER A 44 -2.00 4.62 -14.13
N ASN A 45 -3.11 5.34 -14.00
CA ASN A 45 -3.23 6.74 -14.46
C ASN A 45 -3.10 6.94 -15.98
N ILE A 46 -3.62 6.01 -16.78
CA ILE A 46 -3.69 6.17 -18.26
C ILE A 46 -4.60 7.35 -18.65
N GLU A 47 -5.66 7.56 -17.88
CA GLU A 47 -6.54 8.73 -17.99
C GLU A 47 -6.33 9.67 -16.82
N ASN A 48 -6.57 10.97 -17.05
CA ASN A 48 -6.44 11.97 -16.00
C ASN A 48 -7.54 11.72 -14.96
N ASN A 49 -7.15 11.39 -13.73
CA ASN A 49 -8.09 11.01 -12.69
C ASN A 49 -8.80 12.27 -12.15
N PHE A 50 -9.92 12.63 -12.77
CA PHE A 50 -10.76 13.73 -12.31
C PHE A 50 -11.46 13.34 -11.01
N MET A 51 -10.94 13.86 -9.89
CA MET A 51 -11.70 13.83 -8.64
C MET A 51 -12.62 15.03 -8.60
N PHE A 52 -13.92 14.74 -8.66
CA PHE A 52 -14.95 15.74 -8.54
C PHE A 52 -14.93 16.26 -7.10
N ASN A 53 -14.17 17.33 -6.85
CA ASN A 53 -14.32 18.11 -5.62
C ASN A 53 -15.63 18.88 -5.76
N LYS A 54 -16.71 18.28 -5.27
CA LYS A 54 -17.96 19.00 -5.07
C LYS A 54 -17.72 19.89 -3.84
N ASN A 55 -17.47 21.18 -4.08
CA ASN A 55 -17.58 22.19 -3.02
C ASN A 55 -19.02 22.25 -2.50
#